data_AF-A0A7C9DHZ5-F1
#
_entry.id   AF-A0A7C9DHZ5-F1
#
_cell.length_a   1.000
_cell.length_b   1.000
_cell.length_c   1.000
_cell.angle_alpha   90.00
_cell.angle_beta   90.00
_cell.angle_gamma   90.00
#
_symmetry.space_group_name_H-M   'P 1'
#
loop_
_entity.id
_entity.type
_entity.pdbx_description
1 polymer ?
#
loop_
_entity_poly.entity_id
_entity_poly.type
_entity_poly.pdbx_seq_one_letter_code
_entity_poly.pdbx_strand_id
1 'polypeptide(L)'
;SIRGSLSQPKLTVPLYLFCCVELVRLELSSFIFSLPPAFKGFKNLISFKAASVRFSPDSLGILIANCPMLVFLHLSRCKGVNFIGGQKLKWILVQGLFEYISVRDSQDLAYVHIDTGTLNSTTGSQQDMKCNVIEGLTNLRKIEMLHLARSRSQ
;
A
#
# COMPACT_ATOMS: atom_id res chain seq x y z
N SER A 1 17.12 -17.02 26.15
CA SER A 1 15.81 -17.57 25.76
C SER A 1 15.49 -17.10 24.36
N ILE A 2 15.65 -17.99 23.38
CA ILE A 2 15.49 -17.73 21.95
C ILE A 2 13.99 -17.69 21.68
N ARG A 3 13.37 -16.51 21.68
CA ARG A 3 12.06 -16.37 21.00
C ARG A 3 12.37 -16.43 19.52
N GLY A 4 12.32 -17.64 18.96
CA GLY A 4 12.19 -17.80 17.52
C GLY A 4 11.03 -16.92 17.07
N SER A 5 11.29 -16.03 16.12
CA SER A 5 10.21 -15.36 15.41
C SER A 5 9.46 -16.47 14.67
N LEU A 6 8.35 -16.91 15.27
CA LEU A 6 7.39 -17.74 14.56
C LEU A 6 7.00 -16.91 13.34
N SER A 7 7.52 -17.29 12.18
CA SER A 7 7.03 -16.84 10.90
C SER A 7 5.55 -17.19 10.89
N GLN A 8 4.69 -16.21 11.21
CA GLN A 8 3.25 -16.46 11.25
C GLN A 8 2.87 -17.07 9.90
N PRO A 9 2.08 -18.16 9.90
CA PRO A 9 1.57 -18.72 8.65
C PRO A 9 0.79 -17.61 7.96
N LYS A 10 1.35 -17.06 6.88
CA LYS A 10 0.69 -16.00 6.14
C LYS A 10 -0.40 -16.64 5.31
N LEU A 11 -1.65 -16.39 5.69
CA LEU A 11 -2.81 -16.86 4.95
C LEU A 11 -2.86 -16.15 3.59
N THR A 12 -3.18 -16.88 2.54
CA THR A 12 -3.49 -16.28 1.25
C THR A 12 -4.92 -15.76 1.27
N VAL A 13 -5.16 -14.59 0.68
CA VAL A 13 -6.52 -14.07 0.52
C VAL A 13 -7.38 -15.08 -0.24
N PRO A 14 -8.53 -15.51 0.29
CA PRO A 14 -9.36 -16.49 -0.38
C PRO A 14 -9.96 -15.97 -1.69
N LEU A 15 -10.01 -16.80 -2.73
CA LEU A 15 -10.50 -16.40 -4.06
C LEU A 15 -11.96 -15.95 -4.07
N TYR A 16 -12.80 -16.48 -3.17
CA TYR A 16 -14.21 -16.09 -3.06
C TYR A 16 -14.40 -14.64 -2.58
N LEU A 17 -13.40 -14.00 -1.96
CA LEU A 17 -13.45 -12.56 -1.63
C LEU A 17 -13.71 -11.73 -2.89
N PHE A 18 -13.14 -12.12 -4.03
CA PHE A 18 -13.26 -11.39 -5.29
C PHE A 18 -14.65 -11.54 -5.94
N CYS A 19 -15.54 -12.36 -5.38
CA CYS A 19 -16.94 -12.47 -5.77
C CYS A 19 -17.83 -11.43 -5.07
N CYS A 20 -17.34 -10.71 -4.06
CA CYS A 20 -18.09 -9.68 -3.35
C CYS A 20 -18.24 -8.40 -4.20
N VAL A 21 -19.20 -8.41 -5.13
CA VAL A 21 -19.40 -7.30 -6.09
C VAL A 21 -19.81 -5.97 -5.43
N GLU A 22 -20.52 -6.05 -4.29
CA GLU A 22 -20.97 -4.90 -3.50
C GLU A 22 -19.95 -4.43 -2.44
N LEU A 23 -18.71 -4.94 -2.47
CA LEU A 23 -17.72 -4.62 -1.46
C LEU A 23 -17.33 -3.13 -1.50
N VAL A 24 -17.67 -2.40 -0.43
CA VAL A 24 -17.36 -0.96 -0.30
C VAL A 24 -16.06 -0.69 0.44
N ARG A 25 -15.69 -1.58 1.37
CA ARG A 25 -14.47 -1.46 2.18
C ARG A 25 -13.79 -2.81 2.29
N LEU A 26 -12.48 -2.83 2.07
CA LEU A 26 -11.64 -4.01 2.25
C LEU A 26 -10.52 -3.67 3.24
N GLU A 27 -10.42 -4.43 4.32
CA GLU A 27 -9.34 -4.33 5.29
C GLU A 27 -8.66 -5.70 5.44
N LEU A 28 -7.34 -5.75 5.22
CA LEU A 28 -6.55 -6.98 5.28
C LEU A 28 -5.40 -6.83 6.27
N SER A 29 -5.15 -7.86 7.07
CA SER A 29 -4.03 -7.89 8.02
C SER A 29 -3.29 -9.22 7.96
N SER A 30 -1.97 -9.19 7.74
CA SER A 30 -1.09 -10.37 7.74
C SER A 30 -1.38 -11.42 6.66
N PHE A 31 -1.90 -10.99 5.50
CA PHE A 31 -2.17 -11.87 4.35
C PHE A 31 -1.08 -11.84 3.25
N ILE A 32 -1.05 -12.88 2.43
CA ILE A 32 -0.51 -12.84 1.07
C ILE A 32 -1.64 -12.44 0.13
N PHE A 33 -1.47 -11.32 -0.57
CA PHE A 33 -2.45 -10.80 -1.52
C PHE A 33 -2.03 -11.12 -2.94
N SER A 34 -2.86 -11.91 -3.63
CA SER A 34 -2.71 -12.22 -5.05
C SER A 34 -4.07 -12.10 -5.71
N LEU A 35 -4.12 -11.46 -6.88
CA LEU A 35 -5.34 -11.35 -7.66
C LEU A 35 -5.58 -12.62 -8.48
N PRO A 36 -6.84 -13.06 -8.65
CA PRO A 36 -7.16 -14.07 -9.65
C PRO A 36 -6.92 -13.50 -11.06
N PRO A 37 -6.53 -14.35 -12.05
CA PRO A 37 -6.33 -13.91 -13.43
C PRO A 37 -7.55 -13.21 -14.06
N ALA A 38 -8.76 -13.55 -13.60
CA ALA A 38 -10.02 -12.98 -14.07
C ALA A 38 -10.54 -11.83 -13.18
N PHE A 39 -9.69 -11.17 -12.39
CA PHE A 39 -10.12 -10.07 -11.53
C PHE A 39 -10.66 -8.90 -12.35
N LYS A 40 -11.97 -8.61 -12.24
CA LYS A 40 -12.66 -7.53 -12.97
C LYS A 40 -12.75 -6.21 -12.19
N GLY A 41 -12.18 -6.16 -11.00
CA GLY A 41 -12.30 -5.01 -10.10
C GLY A 41 -13.47 -5.09 -9.14
N PHE A 42 -13.35 -4.36 -8.03
CA PHE A 42 -14.46 -4.06 -7.13
C PHE A 42 -15.08 -2.72 -7.53
N LYS A 43 -16.29 -2.73 -8.08
CA LYS A 43 -16.91 -1.52 -8.66
C LYS A 43 -17.32 -0.50 -7.60
N ASN A 44 -17.67 -0.98 -6.40
CA ASN A 44 -18.15 -0.15 -5.30
C ASN A 44 -17.10 0.10 -4.21
N LEU A 45 -15.86 -0.39 -4.38
CA LEU A 45 -14.82 -0.26 -3.36
C LEU A 45 -14.36 1.18 -3.23
N ILE A 46 -14.61 1.77 -2.07
CA ILE A 46 -14.26 3.15 -1.70
C ILE A 46 -12.98 3.20 -0.88
N SER A 47 -12.76 2.19 -0.02
CA SER A 47 -11.67 2.18 0.94
C SER A 47 -10.93 0.85 0.97
N PHE A 48 -9.61 0.89 0.78
CA PHE A 48 -8.74 -0.26 0.92
C PHE A 48 -7.68 0.00 1.99
N LYS A 49 -7.60 -0.88 2.98
CA LYS A 49 -6.57 -0.88 4.01
C LYS A 49 -5.84 -2.21 4.05
N ALA A 50 -4.52 -2.15 4.14
CA ALA A 50 -3.68 -3.32 4.24
C ALA A 50 -2.61 -3.11 5.31
N ALA A 51 -2.51 -4.05 6.25
CA ALA A 51 -1.51 -4.08 7.30
C ALA A 51 -0.69 -5.37 7.23
N SER A 52 0.63 -5.28 7.20
CA SER A 52 1.54 -6.44 7.13
C SER A 52 1.26 -7.40 5.96
N VAL A 53 0.65 -6.89 4.88
CA VAL A 53 0.29 -7.67 3.68
C VAL A 53 1.50 -7.80 2.76
N ARG A 54 1.70 -8.99 2.19
CA ARG A 54 2.65 -9.20 1.09
C ARG A 54 1.86 -9.28 -0.22
N PHE A 55 2.02 -8.29 -1.08
CA PHE A 55 1.44 -8.30 -2.42
C PHE A 55 2.31 -9.12 -3.37
N SER A 56 1.68 -9.95 -4.20
CA SER A 56 2.30 -10.48 -5.42
C SER A 56 2.58 -9.34 -6.40
N PRO A 57 3.53 -9.52 -7.35
CA PRO A 57 3.84 -8.52 -8.37
C PRO A 57 2.58 -7.96 -9.02
N ASP A 58 2.56 -6.64 -9.22
CA ASP A 58 1.50 -5.84 -9.86
C ASP A 58 0.10 -5.92 -9.23
N SER A 59 -0.13 -6.78 -8.24
CA SER A 59 -1.47 -7.05 -7.70
C SER A 59 -2.10 -5.82 -7.06
N LEU A 60 -1.30 -4.97 -6.40
CA LEU A 60 -1.80 -3.70 -5.86
C LEU A 60 -2.16 -2.71 -6.98
N GLY A 61 -1.29 -2.56 -7.98
CA GLY A 61 -1.51 -1.65 -9.10
C GLY A 61 -2.75 -2.04 -9.92
N ILE A 62 -2.90 -3.33 -10.23
CA ILE A 62 -4.09 -3.87 -10.92
C ILE A 62 -5.35 -3.66 -10.07
N LEU A 63 -5.28 -3.83 -8.75
CA LEU A 63 -6.42 -3.56 -7.86
C LEU A 63 -6.85 -2.09 -7.95
N ILE A 64 -5.92 -1.16 -7.78
CA ILE A 64 -6.19 0.28 -7.84
C ILE A 64 -6.77 0.65 -9.21
N ALA A 65 -6.18 0.15 -10.31
CA ALA A 65 -6.62 0.44 -11.67
C ALA A 65 -8.04 -0.07 -11.98
N ASN A 66 -8.48 -1.16 -11.33
CA ASN A 66 -9.78 -1.79 -11.59
C ASN A 66 -10.87 -1.42 -10.57
N CYS A 67 -10.56 -0.59 -9.56
CA CYS A 67 -11.52 -0.12 -8.55
C CYS A 67 -11.84 1.37 -8.76
N PRO A 68 -12.78 1.73 -9.66
CA PRO A 68 -12.99 3.11 -10.11
C PRO A 68 -13.54 4.06 -9.03
N MET A 69 -14.05 3.52 -7.93
CA MET A 69 -14.58 4.28 -6.79
C MET A 69 -13.59 4.37 -5.64
N LEU A 70 -12.36 3.85 -5.79
CA LEU A 70 -11.38 3.82 -4.71
C LEU A 70 -10.88 5.24 -4.40
N VAL A 71 -11.21 5.72 -3.21
CA VAL A 71 -10.87 7.09 -2.77
C VAL A 71 -9.82 7.09 -1.66
N PHE A 72 -9.82 6.05 -0.82
CA PHE A 72 -8.96 5.93 0.35
C PHE A 72 -8.07 4.69 0.28
N LEU A 73 -6.76 4.89 0.39
CA LEU A 73 -5.77 3.83 0.44
C LEU A 73 -4.89 3.97 1.69
N HIS A 74 -4.83 2.93 2.51
CA HIS A 74 -3.92 2.83 3.65
C HIS A 74 -3.05 1.58 3.56
N LEU A 75 -1.74 1.75 3.52
CA LEU A 75 -0.75 0.68 3.53
C LEU A 75 0.14 0.81 4.75
N SER A 76 0.20 -0.23 5.59
CA SER A 76 1.05 -0.27 6.79
C SER A 76 1.91 -1.53 6.78
N ARG A 77 3.24 -1.38 6.79
CA ARG A 77 4.23 -2.47 6.87
C ARG A 77 4.04 -3.54 5.77
N CYS A 78 3.57 -3.13 4.61
CA CYS A 78 3.33 -4.01 3.46
C CYS A 78 4.62 -4.29 2.69
N LYS A 79 4.67 -5.40 1.96
CA LYS A 79 5.77 -5.78 1.06
C LYS A 79 5.25 -6.00 -0.36
N GLY A 80 6.11 -5.81 -1.37
CA GLY A 80 5.72 -5.94 -2.78
C GLY A 80 4.84 -4.80 -3.28
N VAL A 81 4.93 -3.63 -2.62
CA VAL A 81 4.23 -2.42 -3.03
C VAL A 81 5.07 -1.75 -4.11
N ASN A 82 4.66 -1.94 -5.35
CA ASN A 82 5.21 -1.26 -6.50
C ASN A 82 4.09 -0.36 -7.05
N PHE A 83 4.34 0.95 -7.14
CA PHE A 83 3.45 1.95 -7.76
C PHE A 83 2.12 2.22 -7.00
N ILE A 84 1.85 3.50 -6.74
CA ILE A 84 0.59 3.97 -6.15
C ILE A 84 0.03 5.09 -7.05
N GLY A 85 -0.39 4.74 -8.27
CA GLY A 85 -1.06 5.65 -9.19
C GLY A 85 -2.43 5.10 -9.58
N GLY A 86 -3.40 6.00 -9.78
CA GLY A 86 -4.76 5.63 -10.18
C GLY A 86 -5.69 6.83 -10.24
N GLN A 87 -6.73 6.76 -11.08
CA GLN A 87 -7.72 7.83 -11.18
C GLN A 87 -8.62 7.85 -9.94
N LYS A 88 -8.75 9.03 -9.31
CA LYS A 88 -9.68 9.40 -8.21
C LYS A 88 -9.27 9.10 -6.76
N LEU A 89 -8.03 8.67 -6.47
CA LEU A 89 -7.55 8.64 -5.09
C LEU A 89 -7.52 10.05 -4.49
N LYS A 90 -8.10 10.23 -3.30
CA LYS A 90 -8.05 11.50 -2.53
C LYS A 90 -7.22 11.40 -1.26
N TRP A 91 -7.14 10.21 -0.66
CA TRP A 91 -6.38 9.94 0.55
C TRP A 91 -5.41 8.77 0.35
N ILE A 92 -4.13 9.04 0.59
CA ILE A 92 -3.08 8.02 0.64
C ILE A 92 -2.39 8.13 1.99
N LEU A 93 -2.37 7.01 2.73
CA LEU A 93 -1.62 6.86 3.96
C LEU A 93 -0.68 5.66 3.85
N VAL A 94 0.61 5.89 3.98
CA VAL A 94 1.64 4.86 3.83
C VAL A 94 2.57 4.90 5.03
N GLN A 95 2.72 3.77 5.72
CA GLN A 95 3.49 3.65 6.96
C GLN A 95 4.40 2.42 6.91
N GLY A 96 5.70 2.58 7.13
CA GLY A 96 6.66 1.48 7.19
C GLY A 96 7.78 1.56 6.16
N LEU A 97 8.39 0.41 5.87
CA LEU A 97 9.57 0.31 5.00
C LEU A 97 9.13 -0.01 3.58
N PHE A 98 9.31 0.96 2.67
CA PHE A 98 8.99 0.82 1.26
C PHE A 98 10.20 1.13 0.41
N GLU A 99 10.48 0.29 -0.58
CA GLU A 99 11.60 0.46 -1.51
C GLU A 99 11.34 1.63 -2.46
N TYR A 100 10.11 1.75 -2.95
CA TYR A 100 9.72 2.79 -3.90
C TYR A 100 8.23 3.09 -3.79
N ILE A 101 7.88 4.37 -3.66
CA ILE A 101 6.50 4.85 -3.73
C ILE A 101 6.46 5.95 -4.77
N SER A 102 5.61 5.77 -5.78
CA SER A 102 5.37 6.76 -6.82
C SER A 102 3.89 7.03 -6.89
N VAL A 103 3.54 8.31 -6.75
CA VAL A 103 2.19 8.83 -6.83
C VAL A 103 2.09 9.66 -8.10
N ARG A 104 1.71 9.02 -9.21
CA ARG A 104 1.56 9.68 -10.51
C ARG A 104 0.08 9.73 -10.90
N ASP A 105 -0.26 10.67 -11.78
CA ASP A 105 -1.56 10.75 -12.45
C ASP A 105 -2.79 10.83 -11.53
N SER A 106 -2.60 11.29 -10.28
CA SER A 106 -3.63 11.39 -9.25
C SER A 106 -4.00 12.86 -9.00
N GLN A 107 -4.61 13.51 -10.00
CA GLN A 107 -4.94 14.94 -9.95
C GLN A 107 -5.95 15.33 -8.86
N ASP A 108 -6.70 14.36 -8.33
CA ASP A 108 -7.66 14.55 -7.24
C ASP A 108 -7.09 14.28 -5.84
N LEU A 109 -5.80 13.95 -5.75
CA LEU A 109 -5.18 13.62 -4.47
C LEU A 109 -5.04 14.88 -3.60
N ALA A 110 -5.73 14.86 -2.45
CA ALA A 110 -5.78 15.99 -1.53
C ALA A 110 -5.01 15.73 -0.24
N TYR A 111 -4.91 14.47 0.20
CA TYR A 111 -4.32 14.11 1.49
C TYR A 111 -3.28 13.02 1.31
N VAL A 112 -2.04 13.36 1.65
CA VAL A 112 -0.88 12.47 1.54
C VAL A 112 -0.19 12.41 2.89
N HIS A 113 -0.18 11.22 3.49
CA HIS A 113 0.61 10.92 4.67
C HIS A 113 1.57 9.80 4.34
N ILE A 114 2.87 10.09 4.37
CA ILE A 114 3.92 9.09 4.17
C ILE A 114 4.84 9.10 5.39
N ASP A 115 4.82 8.01 6.15
CA ASP A 115 5.72 7.76 7.25
C ASP A 115 6.65 6.60 6.89
N THR A 116 7.88 6.94 6.50
CA THR A 116 8.89 5.93 6.18
C THR A 116 9.57 5.47 7.46
N GLY A 117 9.48 4.17 7.77
CA GLY A 117 10.19 3.61 8.92
C GLY A 117 11.71 3.72 8.75
N THR A 118 12.47 3.79 9.83
CA THR A 118 13.89 3.41 9.82
C THR A 118 14.05 1.95 10.27
N LEU A 119 14.86 1.18 9.54
CA LEU A 119 15.45 -0.03 10.10
C LEU A 119 16.48 0.39 11.14
N ASN A 120 16.36 -0.08 12.38
CA ASN A 120 17.49 -0.08 13.30
C ASN A 120 18.47 -1.14 12.79
N SER A 121 19.47 -0.73 12.01
CA SER A 121 20.49 -1.65 11.49
C SER A 121 21.46 -2.04 12.60
N THR A 122 21.29 -3.24 13.18
CA THR A 122 22.36 -3.92 13.93
C THR A 122 23.23 -4.81 13.04
N THR A 123 22.98 -4.86 11.73
CA THR A 123 23.79 -5.63 10.77
C THR A 123 24.30 -4.71 9.66
N GLY A 124 25.63 -4.60 9.56
CA GLY A 124 26.39 -3.63 8.76
C GLY A 124 26.33 -3.78 7.24
N SER A 125 25.16 -4.04 6.66
CA SER A 125 24.93 -3.86 5.22
C SER A 125 24.04 -2.65 4.99
N GLN A 126 24.63 -1.45 5.04
CA GLN A 126 23.98 -0.23 4.57
C GLN A 126 23.84 -0.30 3.04
N GLN A 127 22.77 -0.92 2.56
CA GLN A 127 22.11 -0.35 1.41
C GLN A 127 21.08 0.61 1.98
N ASP A 128 21.41 1.90 1.96
CA ASP A 128 20.42 2.95 2.06
C ASP A 128 19.31 2.62 1.06
N MET A 129 18.19 2.07 1.54
CA MET A 129 16.97 2.03 0.76
C MET A 129 16.55 3.48 0.59
N LYS A 130 17.03 4.05 -0.53
CA LYS A 130 16.74 5.40 -0.97
C LYS A 130 15.23 5.43 -1.25
N CYS A 131 14.46 5.79 -0.24
CA CYS A 131 13.03 6.01 -0.37
C CYS A 131 12.84 7.21 -1.32
N ASN A 132 12.74 6.96 -2.62
CA ASN A 132 12.52 7.99 -3.65
C ASN A 132 11.05 8.45 -3.66
N VAL A 133 10.49 8.67 -2.47
CA VAL A 133 9.08 9.03 -2.20
C VAL A 133 8.65 10.34 -2.89
N ILE A 134 9.61 11.11 -3.40
CA ILE A 134 9.41 12.53 -3.71
C ILE A 134 9.16 12.77 -5.21
N GLU A 135 9.54 11.86 -6.11
CA GLU A 135 9.44 12.11 -7.56
C GLU A 135 8.00 12.19 -8.09
N GLY A 136 7.01 11.63 -7.39
CA GLY A 136 5.60 11.68 -7.79
C GLY A 136 4.84 12.91 -7.30
N LEU A 137 5.33 13.56 -6.24
CA LEU A 137 4.55 14.62 -5.56
C LEU A 137 4.56 15.97 -6.30
N THR A 138 5.53 16.17 -7.19
CA THR A 138 5.79 17.48 -7.84
C THR A 138 4.69 17.97 -8.78
N ASN A 139 3.76 17.10 -9.20
CA ASN A 139 2.71 17.41 -10.17
C ASN A 139 1.27 17.39 -9.59
N LEU A 140 1.14 17.32 -8.26
CA LEU A 140 -0.16 17.24 -7.59
C LEU A 140 -0.70 18.65 -7.27
N ARG A 141 -1.76 19.05 -7.98
CA ARG A 141 -2.29 20.43 -7.91
C ARG A 141 -3.31 20.67 -6.78
N LYS A 142 -3.90 19.60 -6.23
CA LYS A 142 -5.00 19.68 -5.26
C LYS A 142 -4.60 19.24 -3.84
N ILE A 143 -3.30 19.15 -3.53
CA ILE A 143 -2.87 18.77 -2.18
C ILE A 143 -3.36 19.82 -1.18
N GLU A 144 -4.20 19.38 -0.24
CA GLU A 144 -4.65 20.13 0.92
C GLU A 144 -3.80 19.80 2.15
N MET A 145 -3.33 18.55 2.25
CA MET A 145 -2.53 18.06 3.37
C MET A 145 -1.40 17.15 2.88
N LEU A 146 -0.17 17.52 3.25
CA LEU A 146 1.02 16.73 3.02
C LEU A 146 1.76 16.54 4.34
N HIS A 147 1.84 15.29 4.80
CA HIS A 147 2.63 14.90 5.94
C HIS A 147 3.69 13.89 5.51
N LEU A 148 4.96 14.27 5.70
CA LEU A 148 6.11 13.43 5.47
C LEU A 148 6.82 13.22 6.80
N ALA A 149 6.80 11.99 7.29
CA ALA A 149 7.42 11.59 8.54
C ALA A 149 8.44 10.48 8.31
N ARG A 150 9.34 10.36 9.28
CA ARG A 150 10.30 9.27 9.36
C ARG A 150 10.34 8.73 10.80
N SER A 151 9.44 7.82 11.11
CA SER A 151 9.31 7.24 12.45
C SER A 151 10.29 6.09 12.67
N ARG A 152 10.77 5.94 13.91
CA ARG A 152 11.52 4.74 14.31
C ARG A 152 10.54 3.57 14.42
N SER A 153 10.88 2.42 13.84
CA SER A 153 10.07 1.21 14.02
C SER A 153 10.10 0.80 15.51
N GLN A 154 8.91 0.63 16.11
CA GLN A 154 8.74 -0.08 17.38
C GLN A 154 8.70 -1.59 17.14
#